data_AF-R6DV53-F1
#
_entry.id   AF-R6DV53-F1
#
_cell.length_a   1.000
_cell.length_b   1.000
_cell.length_c   1.000
_cell.angle_alpha   90.00
_cell.angle_beta   90.00
_cell.angle_gamma   90.00
#
_symmetry.space_group_name_H-M   'P 1'
#
loop_
_entity.id
_entity.type
_entity.pdbx_description
1 polymer ?
#
loop_
_entity_poly.entity_id
_entity_poly.type
_entity_poly.pdbx_seq_one_letter_code
_entity_poly.pdbx_strand_id
1 'polypeptide(L)'
;MAQAPAADGTSYIDIASFIKANGSQPKKDLIELWKRIVFSMAVSNTDDHLRNHAFILEKKGWTLSPLYDVNPVPYGDELALNVNEDDNRISIPLALEAAVSFGITKEEAQTFSAEILRIVRDNWENLAKHYNIPRGKIDDMRPAFSACY
;
A
#
# COMPACT_ATOMS: atom_id res chain seq x y z
N MET A 1 -8.26 -23.64 -0.05
CA MET A 1 -7.91 -22.74 -1.17
C MET A 1 -6.40 -22.64 -1.19
N ALA A 2 -5.76 -23.01 -2.31
CA ALA A 2 -4.31 -22.94 -2.42
C ALA A 2 -3.90 -21.49 -2.72
N GLN A 3 -3.05 -20.91 -1.87
CA GLN A 3 -2.34 -19.66 -2.14
C GLN A 3 -1.34 -19.92 -3.27
N ALA A 4 -1.38 -19.08 -4.31
CA ALA A 4 -0.25 -18.96 -5.21
C ALA A 4 0.87 -18.23 -4.45
N PRO A 5 2.11 -18.77 -4.43
CA PRO A 5 3.25 -18.05 -3.87
C PRO A 5 3.52 -16.82 -4.73
N ALA A 6 4.08 -15.75 -4.16
CA ALA A 6 4.44 -14.48 -4.81
C ALA A 6 5.55 -14.59 -5.89
N ALA A 7 5.49 -15.62 -6.74
CA ALA A 7 6.48 -15.95 -7.76
C ALA A 7 6.05 -15.54 -9.18
N ASP A 8 4.89 -14.90 -9.32
CA ASP A 8 4.26 -14.56 -10.60
C ASP A 8 4.90 -13.32 -11.26
N GLY A 9 5.75 -12.57 -10.54
CA GLY A 9 6.31 -11.30 -11.01
C GLY A 9 5.28 -10.18 -11.14
N THR A 10 4.08 -10.36 -10.57
CA THR A 10 3.01 -9.35 -10.62
C THR A 10 3.36 -8.14 -9.77
N SER A 11 3.16 -6.97 -10.34
CA SER A 11 3.59 -5.69 -9.79
C SER A 11 2.43 -4.71 -9.65
N TYR A 12 2.61 -3.70 -8.81
CA TYR A 12 1.70 -2.54 -8.81
C TYR A 12 1.72 -1.79 -10.16
N ILE A 13 2.77 -1.95 -10.97
CA ILE A 13 2.87 -1.38 -12.33
C ILE A 13 1.84 -2.03 -13.27
N ASP A 14 1.51 -3.30 -13.07
CA ASP A 14 0.46 -3.99 -13.86
C ASP A 14 -0.92 -3.37 -13.56
N ILE A 15 -1.21 -3.11 -12.29
CA ILE A 15 -2.43 -2.42 -11.85
C ILE A 15 -2.45 -0.99 -12.41
N ALA A 16 -1.33 -0.26 -12.34
CA ALA A 16 -1.20 1.06 -12.91
C ALA A 16 -1.44 1.06 -14.44
N SER A 17 -0.97 0.04 -15.15
CA SER A 17 -1.18 -0.12 -16.59
C SER A 17 -2.66 -0.35 -16.91
N PHE A 18 -3.36 -1.15 -16.10
CA PHE A 18 -4.81 -1.32 -16.22
C PHE A 18 -5.56 0.00 -16.00
N ILE A 19 -5.20 0.77 -14.95
CA ILE A 19 -5.81 2.07 -14.66
C ILE A 19 -5.59 3.06 -15.82
N LYS A 20 -4.38 3.11 -16.39
CA LYS A 20 -4.07 3.99 -17.53
C LYS A 20 -4.91 3.66 -18.76
N ALA A 21 -5.13 2.38 -19.04
CA ALA A 21 -5.84 1.92 -20.23
C ALA A 21 -7.37 2.00 -20.09
N ASN A 22 -7.90 1.75 -18.89
CA ASN A 22 -9.34 1.49 -18.70
C ASN A 22 -10.00 2.39 -17.64
N GLY A 23 -9.23 3.25 -16.97
CA GLY A 23 -9.70 4.02 -15.83
C GLY A 23 -10.68 5.13 -16.21
N SER A 24 -11.72 5.31 -15.40
CA SER A 24 -12.62 6.47 -15.51
C SER A 24 -11.96 7.77 -15.02
N GLN A 25 -11.01 7.66 -14.07
CA GLN A 25 -10.27 8.79 -13.49
C GLN A 25 -8.78 8.44 -13.31
N PRO A 26 -8.03 8.09 -14.37
CA PRO A 26 -6.73 7.43 -14.24
C PRO A 26 -5.72 8.17 -13.37
N LYS A 27 -5.61 9.50 -13.52
CA LYS A 27 -4.66 10.30 -12.70
C LYS A 27 -4.95 10.20 -11.21
N LYS A 28 -6.23 10.26 -10.82
CA LYS A 28 -6.65 10.18 -9.42
C LYS A 28 -6.36 8.78 -8.85
N ASP A 29 -6.72 7.75 -9.60
CA ASP A 29 -6.60 6.36 -9.15
C ASP A 29 -5.14 5.89 -9.11
N LEU A 30 -4.27 6.41 -10.00
CA LEU A 30 -2.83 6.15 -9.94
C LEU A 30 -2.18 6.77 -8.68
N ILE A 31 -2.56 8.01 -8.34
CA ILE A 31 -2.08 8.65 -7.10
C ILE A 31 -2.54 7.85 -5.88
N GLU A 32 -3.80 7.44 -5.85
CA GLU A 32 -4.36 6.63 -4.78
C GLU A 32 -3.67 5.26 -4.67
N LEU A 33 -3.44 4.58 -5.80
CA LEU A 33 -2.73 3.30 -5.83
C LEU A 33 -1.32 3.43 -5.25
N TRP A 34 -0.57 4.45 -5.65
CA TRP A 34 0.78 4.68 -5.10
C TRP A 34 0.75 4.99 -3.60
N LYS A 35 -0.24 5.77 -3.13
CA LYS A 35 -0.44 6.02 -1.70
C LYS A 35 -0.73 4.73 -0.93
N ARG A 36 -1.46 3.77 -1.52
CA ARG A 36 -1.69 2.45 -0.93
C ARG A 36 -0.41 1.64 -0.79
N ILE A 37 0.52 1.71 -1.75
CA ILE A 37 1.85 1.07 -1.62
C ILE A 37 2.56 1.60 -0.37
N VAL A 38 2.64 2.92 -0.24
CA VAL A 38 3.30 3.56 0.92
C VAL A 38 2.58 3.20 2.22
N PHE A 39 1.25 3.17 2.22
CA PHE A 39 0.47 2.78 3.38
C PHE A 39 0.67 1.30 3.75
N SER A 40 0.68 0.39 2.78
CA SER A 40 0.99 -1.03 2.98
C SER A 40 2.38 -1.23 3.57
N MET A 41 3.37 -0.44 3.12
CA MET A 41 4.71 -0.41 3.76
C MET A 41 4.67 0.14 5.19
N ALA A 42 3.91 1.21 5.43
CA ALA A 42 3.81 1.87 6.73
C ALA A 42 3.25 0.96 7.84
N VAL A 43 2.46 -0.05 7.45
CA VAL A 43 1.81 -1.00 8.37
C VAL A 43 2.25 -2.46 8.17
N SER A 44 3.30 -2.70 7.36
CA SER A 44 3.75 -4.05 7.00
C SER A 44 2.61 -4.96 6.50
N ASN A 45 1.74 -4.44 5.63
CA ASN A 45 0.65 -5.22 5.01
C ASN A 45 1.21 -6.13 3.91
N THR A 46 1.73 -7.29 4.30
CA THR A 46 2.41 -8.22 3.38
C THR A 46 1.47 -9.14 2.60
N ASP A 47 0.17 -9.14 2.89
CA ASP A 47 -0.84 -9.96 2.21
C ASP A 47 -1.62 -9.19 1.11
N ASP A 48 -1.13 -8.03 0.68
CA ASP A 48 -1.75 -7.15 -0.34
C ASP A 48 -1.58 -7.68 -1.78
N HIS A 49 -2.15 -8.85 -2.05
CA HIS A 49 -2.05 -9.53 -3.35
C HIS A 49 -2.92 -8.85 -4.42
N LEU A 50 -2.68 -9.15 -5.70
CA LEU A 50 -3.47 -8.62 -6.82
C LEU A 50 -5.00 -8.76 -6.63
N ARG A 51 -5.45 -9.86 -6.01
CA ARG A 51 -6.87 -10.12 -5.72
C ARG A 51 -7.51 -9.13 -4.72
N ASN A 52 -6.70 -8.45 -3.91
CA ASN A 52 -7.12 -7.45 -2.93
C ASN A 52 -7.26 -6.04 -3.57
N HIS A 53 -6.98 -5.91 -4.87
CA HIS A 53 -7.23 -4.70 -5.65
C HIS A 53 -8.43 -4.91 -6.58
N ALA A 54 -9.59 -4.39 -6.17
CA ALA A 54 -10.81 -4.43 -6.97
C ALA A 54 -11.06 -3.10 -7.70
N PHE A 55 -11.88 -3.18 -8.75
CA PHE A 55 -12.35 -2.05 -9.52
C PHE A 55 -13.87 -2.04 -9.60
N ILE A 56 -14.46 -0.86 -9.56
CA ILE A 56 -15.89 -0.62 -9.74
C ILE A 56 -16.10 -0.12 -11.18
N LEU A 57 -17.00 -0.76 -11.92
CA LEU A 57 -17.36 -0.32 -13.27
C LEU A 57 -18.31 0.88 -13.19
N GLU A 58 -17.85 2.03 -13.68
CA GLU A 58 -18.66 3.23 -13.87
C GLU A 58 -19.00 3.46 -15.35
N LYS A 59 -19.87 4.42 -15.65
CA LYS A 59 -20.28 4.75 -17.03
C LYS A 59 -19.11 5.11 -17.95
N LYS A 60 -18.03 5.65 -17.40
CA LYS A 60 -16.88 6.20 -18.15
C LYS A 60 -15.64 5.31 -18.10
N GLY A 61 -15.69 4.18 -17.42
CA GLY A 61 -14.55 3.28 -17.23
C GLY A 61 -14.53 2.69 -15.82
N TRP A 62 -13.40 2.09 -15.46
CA TRP A 62 -13.20 1.47 -14.15
C TRP A 62 -12.64 2.48 -13.15
N THR A 63 -13.09 2.42 -11.91
CA THR A 63 -12.53 3.21 -10.81
C THR A 63 -12.01 2.29 -9.73
N LEU A 64 -10.84 2.61 -9.17
CA LEU A 64 -10.26 1.83 -8.09
C LEU A 64 -11.22 1.79 -6.90
N SER A 65 -11.54 0.59 -6.40
CA SER A 65 -12.42 0.45 -5.24
C SER A 65 -11.79 1.11 -4.01
N PRO A 66 -12.58 1.42 -2.96
CA PRO A 66 -12.00 1.66 -1.64
C PRO A 66 -11.05 0.54 -1.23
N LEU A 67 -10.05 0.86 -0.39
CA LEU A 67 -9.14 -0.13 0.17
C LEU A 67 -9.89 -1.06 1.13
N TYR A 68 -9.57 -2.35 1.10
CA TYR A 68 -10.14 -3.37 1.98
C TYR A 68 -9.08 -4.44 2.27
N ASP A 69 -9.38 -5.35 3.22
CA ASP A 69 -8.53 -6.48 3.59
C ASP A 69 -7.07 -6.10 3.95
N VAL A 70 -6.94 -5.03 4.74
CA VAL A 70 -5.64 -4.58 5.27
C VAL A 70 -5.35 -5.31 6.57
N ASN A 71 -4.20 -5.95 6.66
CA ASN A 71 -3.78 -6.64 7.87
C ASN A 71 -2.31 -6.33 8.18
N PRO A 72 -2.02 -5.52 9.23
CA PRO A 72 -0.64 -5.31 9.65
C PRO A 72 0.01 -6.62 10.10
N VAL A 73 1.21 -6.93 9.59
CA VAL A 73 1.93 -8.16 9.92
C VAL A 73 3.20 -7.81 10.70
N PRO A 74 3.29 -8.18 12.00
CA PRO A 74 4.53 -7.99 12.74
C PRO A 74 5.61 -8.88 12.12
N TYR A 75 6.79 -8.29 11.86
CA TYR A 75 7.92 -8.96 11.21
C TYR A 75 7.65 -9.40 9.76
N GLY A 76 6.72 -8.72 9.07
CA GLY A 76 6.62 -8.83 7.62
C GLY A 76 7.79 -8.12 6.94
N ASP A 77 8.45 -8.79 6.00
CA ASP A 77 9.69 -8.31 5.38
C ASP A 77 9.50 -7.79 3.95
N GLU A 78 8.49 -8.28 3.23
CA GLU A 78 8.24 -8.00 1.81
C GLU A 78 6.74 -7.87 1.51
N LEU A 79 6.40 -7.04 0.52
CA LEU A 79 5.03 -6.95 -0.01
C LEU A 79 4.71 -8.14 -0.93
N ALA A 80 3.43 -8.48 -1.05
CA ALA A 80 2.96 -9.51 -1.97
C ALA A 80 3.13 -9.17 -3.46
N LEU A 81 3.28 -7.90 -3.80
CA LEU A 81 3.44 -7.38 -5.16
C LEU A 81 4.73 -6.58 -5.28
N ASN A 82 5.39 -6.68 -6.44
CA ASN A 82 6.56 -5.85 -6.73
C ASN A 82 6.16 -4.37 -6.83
N VAL A 83 6.95 -3.51 -6.21
CA VAL A 83 6.81 -2.04 -6.23
C VAL A 83 7.34 -1.47 -7.55
N ASN A 84 8.44 -2.05 -8.04
CA ASN A 84 8.96 -1.84 -9.38
C ASN A 84 8.91 -3.16 -10.18
N GLU A 85 9.86 -3.41 -11.09
CA GLU A 85 9.87 -4.62 -11.92
C GLU A 85 10.14 -5.90 -11.11
N ASP A 86 10.99 -5.85 -10.08
CA ASP A 86 11.52 -7.03 -9.38
C ASP A 86 11.73 -6.86 -7.86
N ASP A 87 11.45 -5.69 -7.30
CA ASP A 87 11.66 -5.36 -5.89
C ASP A 87 10.33 -5.15 -5.16
N ASN A 88 10.09 -5.94 -4.12
CA ASN A 88 8.91 -5.92 -3.26
C ASN A 88 9.25 -5.54 -1.81
N ARG A 89 10.47 -5.08 -1.52
CA ARG A 89 10.90 -4.76 -0.15
C ARG A 89 10.04 -3.65 0.45
N ILE A 90 9.79 -3.74 1.75
CA ILE A 90 9.21 -2.64 2.52
C ILE A 90 10.27 -1.54 2.66
N SER A 91 10.23 -0.57 1.74
CA SER A 91 11.25 0.48 1.60
C SER A 91 10.65 1.77 1.05
N ILE A 92 10.63 2.83 1.88
CA ILE A 92 10.14 4.14 1.46
C ILE A 92 10.97 4.72 0.30
N PRO A 93 12.32 4.61 0.27
CA PRO A 93 13.10 4.99 -0.90
C PRO A 93 12.64 4.30 -2.19
N LEU A 94 12.34 3.00 -2.13
CA LEU A 94 11.83 2.24 -3.29
C LEU A 94 10.49 2.80 -3.78
N ALA A 95 9.55 3.09 -2.86
CA ALA A 95 8.28 3.70 -3.23
C ALA A 95 8.45 5.10 -3.86
N LEU A 96 9.40 5.90 -3.37
CA LEU A 96 9.71 7.22 -3.95
C LEU A 96 10.27 7.10 -5.38
N GLU A 97 11.14 6.12 -5.64
CA GLU A 97 11.67 5.84 -6.97
C GLU A 97 10.56 5.40 -7.94
N ALA A 98 9.66 4.52 -7.48
CA ALA A 98 8.55 4.03 -8.29
C ALA A 98 7.47 5.08 -8.59
N ALA A 99 7.43 6.21 -7.86
CA ALA A 99 6.38 7.23 -7.96
C ALA A 99 6.17 7.79 -9.38
N VAL A 100 7.24 7.89 -10.17
CA VAL A 100 7.18 8.35 -11.57
C VAL A 100 6.30 7.45 -12.43
N SER A 101 6.26 6.14 -12.16
CA SER A 101 5.42 5.18 -12.88
C SER A 101 3.92 5.44 -12.68
N PHE A 102 3.56 6.15 -11.61
CA PHE A 102 2.19 6.56 -11.26
C PHE A 102 1.90 8.02 -11.64
N GLY A 103 2.84 8.71 -12.28
CA GLY A 103 2.67 10.09 -12.71
C GLY A 103 2.76 11.12 -11.58
N ILE A 104 3.52 10.80 -10.53
CA ILE A 104 3.72 11.63 -9.33
C ILE A 104 5.13 12.20 -9.38
N THR A 105 5.31 13.49 -9.09
CA THR A 105 6.66 14.07 -9.01
C THR A 105 7.38 13.64 -7.73
N LYS A 106 8.70 13.81 -7.70
CA LYS A 106 9.50 13.48 -6.51
C LYS A 106 9.05 14.28 -5.28
N GLU A 107 8.74 15.56 -5.46
CA GLU A 107 8.32 16.47 -4.41
C GLU A 107 6.94 16.10 -3.87
N GLU A 108 6.00 15.75 -4.75
CA GLU A 108 4.69 15.23 -4.37
C GLU A 108 4.82 13.91 -3.61
N ALA A 109 5.63 12.98 -4.11
CA ALA A 109 5.86 11.68 -3.48
C ALA A 109 6.46 11.83 -2.07
N GLN A 110 7.46 12.70 -1.90
CA GLN A 110 8.04 13.01 -0.58
C GLN A 110 7.01 13.61 0.36
N THR A 111 6.16 14.52 -0.13
CA THR A 111 5.12 15.16 0.68
C THR A 111 4.08 14.13 1.13
N PHE A 112 3.57 13.33 0.21
CA PHE A 112 2.55 12.32 0.50
C PHE A 112 3.07 11.20 1.41
N SER A 113 4.29 10.70 1.18
CA SER A 113 4.84 9.64 2.03
C SER A 113 5.09 10.12 3.45
N ALA A 114 5.68 11.32 3.62
CA ALA A 114 5.88 11.92 4.93
C ALA A 114 4.55 12.11 5.68
N GLU A 115 3.50 12.54 4.97
CA GLU A 115 2.16 12.69 5.54
C GLU A 115 1.57 11.34 6.00
N ILE A 116 1.63 10.31 5.14
CA ILE A 116 1.10 8.97 5.45
C ILE A 116 1.82 8.38 6.67
N LEU A 117 3.16 8.37 6.66
CA LEU A 117 3.96 7.82 7.76
C LEU A 117 3.67 8.55 9.08
N ARG A 118 3.59 9.88 9.03
CA ARG A 118 3.24 10.70 10.20
C ARG A 118 1.84 10.35 10.72
N ILE A 119 0.84 10.28 9.85
CA ILE A 119 -0.53 9.94 10.25
C ILE A 119 -0.58 8.55 10.88
N VAL A 120 0.04 7.54 10.27
CA VAL A 120 0.07 6.19 10.84
C VAL A 120 0.74 6.20 12.21
N ARG A 121 1.96 6.76 12.30
CA ARG A 121 2.74 6.88 13.54
C ARG A 121 1.96 7.52 14.68
N ASP A 122 1.32 8.65 14.40
CA ASP A 122 0.68 9.48 15.42
C ASP A 122 -0.67 8.88 15.90
N ASN A 123 -1.25 7.93 15.16
CA ASN A 123 -2.62 7.46 15.40
C ASN A 123 -2.76 5.96 15.72
N TRP A 124 -1.90 5.07 15.21
CA TRP A 124 -2.17 3.62 15.27
C TRP A 124 -2.30 3.10 16.72
N GLU A 125 -1.39 3.49 17.62
CA GLU A 125 -1.48 3.12 19.04
C GLU A 125 -2.71 3.71 19.72
N ASN A 126 -3.06 4.96 19.37
CA ASN A 126 -4.19 5.68 19.97
C ASN A 126 -5.51 5.03 19.54
N LEU A 127 -5.63 4.60 18.28
CA LEU A 127 -6.76 3.82 17.79
C LEU A 127 -6.83 2.47 18.47
N ALA A 128 -5.72 1.75 18.60
CA ALA A 128 -5.69 0.46 19.31
C ALA A 128 -6.16 0.59 20.77
N LYS A 129 -5.70 1.64 21.47
CA LYS A 129 -6.16 1.98 22.83
C LYS A 129 -7.64 2.33 22.87
N HIS A 130 -8.13 3.12 21.92
CA HIS A 130 -9.55 3.48 21.80
C HIS A 130 -10.45 2.25 21.64
N TYR A 131 -10.00 1.25 20.89
CA TYR A 131 -10.70 -0.05 20.74
C TYR A 131 -10.43 -1.04 21.88
N ASN A 132 -9.84 -0.60 23.00
CA ASN A 132 -9.54 -1.41 24.18
C ASN A 132 -8.62 -2.62 23.92
N ILE A 133 -7.72 -2.53 22.93
CA ILE A 133 -6.71 -3.56 22.70
C ILE A 133 -5.74 -3.57 23.90
N PRO A 134 -5.48 -4.72 24.55
CA PRO A 134 -4.57 -4.79 25.68
C PRO A 134 -3.16 -4.31 25.30
N ARG A 135 -2.49 -3.60 26.23
CA ARG A 135 -1.14 -3.05 26.00
C ARG A 135 -0.16 -4.07 25.44
N GLY A 136 -0.13 -5.30 25.97
CA GLY A 136 0.75 -6.35 25.47
C GLY A 136 0.53 -6.67 23.98
N LYS A 137 -0.71 -6.65 23.50
CA LYS A 137 -1.03 -6.84 22.08
C LYS A 137 -0.65 -5.66 21.20
N ILE A 138 -0.72 -4.44 21.74
CA ILE A 138 -0.20 -3.25 21.05
C ILE A 138 1.32 -3.35 20.92
N ASP A 139 2.00 -3.74 21.99
CA ASP A 139 3.46 -3.91 21.99
C ASP A 139 3.91 -5.04 21.04
N ASP A 140 3.18 -6.17 20.99
CA ASP A 140 3.39 -7.26 20.03
C ASP A 140 3.29 -6.78 18.57
N MET A 141 2.40 -5.81 18.28
CA MET A 141 2.14 -5.29 16.94
C MET A 141 3.08 -4.16 16.51
N ARG A 142 3.80 -3.54 17.45
CA ARG A 142 4.71 -2.41 17.20
C ARG A 142 5.68 -2.64 16.03
N PRO A 143 6.28 -3.84 15.84
CA PRO A 143 7.18 -4.09 14.71
C PRO A 143 6.55 -3.88 13.32
N ALA A 144 5.23 -4.09 13.18
CA ALA A 144 4.50 -3.89 11.92
C ALA A 144 4.47 -2.41 11.47
N PHE A 145 4.75 -1.48 12.38
CA PHE A 145 4.73 -0.03 12.12
C PHE A 145 6.14 0.58 12.08
N SER A 146 7.18 -0.25 12.00
CA SER A 146 8.58 0.19 12.09
C SER A 146 8.98 1.19 11.00
N ALA A 147 8.44 1.06 9.79
CA ALA A 147 8.68 1.99 8.67
C ALA A 147 8.24 3.44 8.95
N CYS A 148 7.44 3.68 10.00
CA CYS A 148 6.98 5.00 10.40
C CYS A 148 7.96 5.78 11.30
N TYR A 149 9.08 5.18 11.71
CA TYR A 149 10.06 5.73 12.66
C TYR A 149 11.48 5.76 12.06
#